data_AF-A0A2V8VHW1-F1
#
_entry.id   AF-A0A2V8VHW1-F1
#
_cell.length_a   1.000
_cell.length_b   1.000
_cell.length_c   1.000
_cell.angle_alpha   90.00
_cell.angle_beta   90.00
_cell.angle_gamma   90.00
#
_symmetry.space_group_name_H-M   'P 1'
#
loop_
_entity.id
_entity.type
_entity.pdbx_description
1 polymer ?
#
loop_
_entity_poly.entity_id
_entity_poly.type
_entity_poly.pdbx_seq_one_letter_code
_entity_poly.pdbx_strand_id
1 'polypeptide(L)'
;MQNAFQSWIGQIVVVQLAFGPAKVSLRGMFLRDQEKTLLMRPEAGPDIEIAKTRVLAIEEVKRRSRSLPWRPFECASPSVGPSR
;
A
#
# COMPACT_ATOMS: atom_id res chain seq x y z
N MET A 1 7.22 -12.06 -20.26
CA MET A 1 6.95 -11.06 -19.19
C MET A 1 5.64 -11.37 -18.43
N GLN A 2 5.30 -12.63 -18.17
CA GLN A 2 3.95 -12.98 -17.64
C GLN A 2 3.79 -12.79 -16.12
N ASN A 3 4.85 -12.61 -15.35
CA ASN A 3 4.79 -12.59 -13.88
C ASN A 3 5.36 -11.34 -13.20
N ALA A 4 5.68 -10.28 -13.96
CA ALA A 4 6.27 -9.06 -13.37
C ALA A 4 5.34 -8.36 -12.37
N PHE A 5 4.02 -8.59 -12.47
CA PHE A 5 3.01 -7.98 -11.62
C PHE A 5 2.63 -8.81 -10.40
N GLN A 6 2.91 -10.13 -10.41
CA GLN A 6 2.57 -11.00 -9.28
C GLN A 6 3.26 -10.59 -7.98
N SER A 7 4.50 -10.13 -8.06
CA SER A 7 5.28 -9.67 -6.90
C SER A 7 4.69 -8.44 -6.21
N TRP A 8 3.80 -7.71 -6.88
CA TRP A 8 3.16 -6.49 -6.37
C TRP A 8 1.76 -6.74 -5.80
N ILE A 9 1.20 -7.95 -5.96
CA ILE A 9 -0.12 -8.29 -5.43
C ILE A 9 -0.08 -8.20 -3.90
N GLY A 10 -1.07 -7.51 -3.32
CA GLY A 10 -1.16 -7.24 -1.88
C GLY A 10 -0.29 -6.08 -1.39
N GLN A 11 0.45 -5.40 -2.27
CA GLN A 11 1.25 -4.21 -1.93
C GLN A 11 0.52 -2.92 -2.32
N ILE A 12 0.72 -1.87 -1.52
CA ILE A 12 0.30 -0.51 -1.85
C ILE A 12 1.34 0.08 -2.80
N VAL A 13 0.91 0.38 -4.02
CA VAL A 13 1.76 0.87 -5.11
C VAL A 13 1.15 2.11 -5.74
N VAL A 14 1.99 2.87 -6.44
CA VAL A 14 1.56 3.91 -7.37
C VAL A 14 1.81 3.41 -8.78
N VAL A 15 0.74 3.34 -9.58
CA VAL A 15 0.77 2.89 -10.95
C VAL A 15 0.64 4.10 -11.86
N GLN A 16 1.60 4.27 -12.77
CA GLN A 16 1.51 5.28 -13.82
C GLN A 16 0.84 4.68 -15.05
N LEU A 17 -0.23 5.31 -15.51
CA LEU A 17 -1.07 4.87 -16.63
C LEU A 17 -1.04 5.88 -17.76
N ALA A 18 -1.01 5.39 -19.01
CA ALA A 18 -1.22 6.19 -20.21
C ALA A 18 -2.67 6.09 -20.70
N PHE A 19 -3.34 7.22 -20.79
CA PHE A 19 -4.65 7.37 -21.43
C PHE A 19 -4.50 8.33 -22.62
N GLY A 20 -4.01 7.79 -23.74
CA GLY A 20 -3.69 8.60 -24.93
C GLY A 20 -2.57 9.60 -24.61
N PRO A 21 -2.79 10.92 -24.76
CA PRO A 21 -1.79 11.93 -24.42
C PRO A 21 -1.68 12.19 -22.90
N ALA A 22 -2.66 11.76 -22.10
CA ALA A 22 -2.69 12.01 -20.66
C ALA A 22 -1.96 10.90 -19.88
N LYS A 23 -1.17 11.29 -18.88
CA LYS A 23 -0.57 10.38 -17.90
C LYS A 23 -1.29 10.53 -16.57
N VAL A 24 -1.73 9.42 -16.00
CA VAL A 24 -2.49 9.39 -14.75
C VAL A 24 -1.74 8.49 -13.75
N SER A 25 -1.44 9.02 -12.58
CA SER A 25 -0.86 8.25 -11.49
C SER A 25 -1.97 7.82 -10.54
N LEU A 26 -2.10 6.51 -10.33
CA LEU A 26 -3.11 5.94 -9.46
C LEU A 26 -2.45 5.23 -8.29
N ARG A 27 -2.91 5.52 -7.07
CA ARG A 27 -2.42 4.90 -5.85
C ARG A 27 -3.46 3.92 -5.29
N GLY A 28 -3.00 2.75 -4.88
CA GLY A 28 -3.86 1.71 -4.33
C GLY A 28 -3.16 0.37 -4.21
N MET A 29 -3.93 -0.67 -3.90
CA MET A 29 -3.44 -2.03 -3.72
C MET A 29 -3.73 -2.87 -4.95
N PHE A 30 -2.75 -3.61 -5.46
CA PHE A 30 -3.06 -4.64 -6.45
C PHE A 30 -3.73 -5.83 -5.78
N LEU A 31 -4.87 -6.24 -6.31
CA LEU A 31 -5.66 -7.35 -5.80
C LEU A 31 -5.35 -8.65 -6.55
N ARG A 32 -5.34 -8.60 -7.88
CA ARG A 32 -5.11 -9.77 -8.73
C ARG A 32 -4.44 -9.40 -10.04
N ASP A 33 -3.59 -10.30 -10.50
CA ASP A 33 -3.07 -10.33 -11.86
C ASP A 33 -3.96 -11.22 -12.73
N GLN A 34 -4.56 -10.67 -13.79
CA GLN A 34 -5.23 -11.45 -14.82
C GLN A 34 -4.37 -11.46 -16.09
N GLU A 35 -4.73 -12.27 -17.08
CA GLU A 35 -3.91 -12.44 -18.29
C GLU A 35 -3.66 -11.11 -19.03
N LYS A 36 -4.69 -10.25 -19.14
CA LYS A 36 -4.63 -8.98 -19.88
C LYS A 36 -4.88 -7.74 -19.01
N THR A 37 -5.47 -7.90 -17.83
CA THR A 37 -5.86 -6.83 -16.92
C THR A 37 -5.25 -7.02 -15.53
N LEU A 38 -5.17 -5.93 -14.78
CA LEU A 38 -4.76 -5.88 -13.38
C LEU A 38 -5.93 -5.35 -12.57
N LEU A 39 -6.36 -6.10 -11.56
CA LEU A 39 -7.38 -5.65 -10.64
C LEU A 39 -6.70 -4.87 -9.51
N MET A 40 -7.13 -3.62 -9.31
CA MET A 40 -6.57 -2.71 -8.34
C MET A 40 -7.67 -2.12 -7.48
N ARG A 41 -7.44 -2.07 -6.17
CA ARG A 41 -8.28 -1.34 -5.21
C ARG A 41 -7.65 0.03 -4.93
N PRO A 42 -8.19 1.12 -5.48
CA PRO A 42 -7.73 2.46 -5.14
C PRO A 42 -8.03 2.79 -3.68
N GLU A 43 -7.34 3.79 -3.12
CA GLU A 43 -7.60 4.25 -1.74
C GLU A 43 -8.98 4.91 -1.60
N ALA A 44 -9.51 5.45 -2.70
CA ALA A 44 -10.83 6.06 -2.76
C ALA A 44 -11.56 5.54 -4.00
N GLY A 45 -12.77 5.03 -3.79
CA GLY A 45 -13.64 4.54 -4.86
C GLY A 45 -13.70 3.01 -4.97
N PRO A 46 -14.36 2.50 -6.03
CA PRO A 46 -14.54 1.08 -6.27
C PRO A 46 -13.27 0.41 -6.82
N ASP A 47 -13.26 -0.92 -6.79
CA ASP A 47 -12.22 -1.71 -7.45
C ASP A 47 -12.22 -1.46 -8.95
N ILE A 48 -11.04 -1.27 -9.53
CA ILE A 48 -10.88 -0.97 -10.95
C ILE A 48 -10.02 -2.01 -11.66
N GLU A 49 -10.35 -2.27 -12.92
CA GLU A 49 -9.52 -3.07 -13.81
C GLU A 49 -8.69 -2.18 -14.74
N ILE A 50 -7.40 -2.48 -14.83
CA ILE A 50 -6.42 -1.73 -15.59
C ILE A 50 -5.85 -2.64 -16.67
N ALA A 51 -5.92 -2.25 -17.93
CA ALA A 51 -5.26 -2.98 -19.01
C ALA A 51 -3.73 -2.88 -18.87
N LYS A 52 -3.03 -4.03 -18.89
CA LYS A 52 -1.56 -4.08 -18.78
C LYS A 52 -0.85 -3.26 -19.85
N THR A 53 -1.47 -3.11 -21.02
CA THR A 53 -0.97 -2.28 -22.13
C THR A 53 -0.92 -0.79 -21.84
N ARG A 54 -1.65 -0.32 -20.81
CA ARG A 54 -1.68 1.09 -20.39
C ARG A 54 -0.75 1.37 -19.23
N VAL A 55 -0.17 0.35 -18.61
CA VAL A 55 0.77 0.51 -17.49
C VAL A 55 2.11 0.96 -18.04
N LEU A 56 2.55 2.15 -17.62
CA LEU A 56 3.86 2.70 -17.97
C LEU A 56 4.91 2.30 -16.93
N ALA A 57 4.58 2.43 -15.65
CA ALA A 57 5.48 2.16 -14.54
C ALA A 57 4.70 1.82 -13.26
N ILE A 58 5.35 1.11 -12.34
CA ILE A 58 4.85 0.82 -11.00
C ILE A 58 5.92 1.23 -10.01
N GLU A 59 5.51 2.00 -9.01
CA GLU A 59 6.38 2.50 -7.95
C GLU A 59 5.90 1.99 -6.59
N GLU A 60 6.84 1.56 -5.76
CA GLU A 60 6.55 1.14 -4.39
C GLU A 60 6.22 2.35 -3.52
N VAL A 61 5.10 2.31 -2.79
CA VAL A 61 4.85 3.28 -1.73
C VAL A 61 5.72 2.89 -0.54
N LYS A 62 6.95 3.43 -0.50
CA LYS A 62 7.78 3.36 0.70
C LYS A 62 7.03 4.01 1.84
N ARG A 63 6.34 3.20 2.66
CA ARG A 63 5.98 3.65 3.99
C ARG A 63 7.32 3.92 4.66
N ARG A 64 7.60 5.20 4.96
CA ARG A 64 8.54 5.48 6.04
C ARG A 64 7.94 4.81 7.26
N SER A 65 8.41 3.61 7.56
CA SER A 65 8.37 3.06 8.91
C SER A 65 9.14 4.07 9.76
N ARG A 66 8.45 5.13 10.18
CA ARG A 66 8.83 5.87 11.35
C ARG A 66 8.53 4.88 12.47
N SER A 67 9.46 3.95 12.67
CA SER A 67 9.63 3.23 13.92
C SER A 67 9.80 4.32 14.98
N LEU A 68 8.67 4.81 15.51
CA LEU A 68 8.69 5.54 16.75
C LEU A 68 9.29 4.55 17.75
N PRO A 69 10.39 4.89 18.43
CA PRO A 69 10.92 4.01 19.45
C PRO A 69 9.82 3.85 20.50
N TRP A 70 9.30 2.63 20.61
CA TRP A 70 8.43 2.22 21.69
C TRP A 70 9.13 2.56 23.00
N ARG A 71 8.58 3.50 23.77
CA ARG A 71 8.92 3.66 25.19
C ARG A 71 7.99 2.73 25.97
N PRO A 72 8.49 1.80 26.79
CA PRO A 72 7.64 1.10 27.74
C PRO A 72 7.10 2.13 28.73
N PHE A 73 5.80 2.08 28.99
CA PHE A 73 5.19 2.79 30.11
C PHE A 73 5.89 2.36 31.39
N GLU A 74 6.63 3.28 32.00
CA GLU A 74 7.11 3.13 33.36
C GLU A 74 5.88 3.11 34.26
N CYS A 75 5.42 1.91 34.62
CA CYS A 75 4.38 1.72 35.62
C CYS A 75 4.97 2.08 36.98
N ALA A 76 4.81 3.32 37.41
CA ALA A 76 5.01 3.70 38.79
C ALA A 76 4.03 2.91 39.66
N SER A 77 4.56 1.99 40.46
CA SER A 77 3.79 1.23 41.44
C SER A 77 3.32 2.17 42.55
N PRO A 78 2.04 2.15 42.98
CA PRO A 78 1.63 2.88 44.17
C PRO A 78 2.08 2.06 45.40
N SER A 79 3.10 2.54 46.11
CA SER A 79 3.46 2.04 47.43
C SER A 79 2.40 2.46 48.44
N VAL A 80 1.42 1.58 48.67
CA VAL A 80 0.51 1.68 49.82
C VAL A 80 1.28 1.25 51.07
N GLY A 81 1.66 2.23 51.90
CA GLY A 81 2.15 1.99 53.27
C GLY A 81 0.99 1.99 54.27
N PRO A 82 1.02 1.17 55.33
CA PRO A 82 -0.13 0.93 56.19
C PRO A 82 -0.38 2.05 57.20
N SER A 83 -1.66 2.26 57.50
CA SER A 83 -2.19 3.08 58.59
C SER A 83 -1.50 2.83 59.92
N ARG A 84 -1.31 3.91 60.67
CA ARG A 84 -1.02 3.90 62.11
C ARG A 84 -1.96 4.84 62.82
#